data_AF-A0A6A8AMA8-F1
#
_entry.id   AF-A0A6A8AMA8-F1
#
_cell.length_a   1.000
_cell.length_b   1.000
_cell.length_c   1.000
_cell.angle_alpha   90.00
_cell.angle_beta   90.00
_cell.angle_gamma   90.00
#
_symmetry.space_group_name_H-M   'P 1'
#
loop_
_entity.id
_entity.type
_entity.pdbx_description
1 polymer ?
#
loop_
_entity_poly.entity_id
_entity_poly.type
_entity_poly.pdbx_seq_one_letter_code
_entity_poly.pdbx_strand_id
1 'polypeptide(L)'
;MTISKQIKDKICKLAEDHKTCAQIQRKYFPNLTWWDIRGVLEEAGTSSSLGLIREITGKLNKTRATVSDKKLSGDLLRVSKLARQLYERGKEDGKRLDRIRKAVES
;
A
#
# COMPACT_ATOMS: atom_id res chain seq x y z
N MET A 1 -11.58 14.36 13.22
CA MET A 1 -12.47 13.29 13.73
C MET A 1 -11.63 12.28 14.49
N THR A 2 -12.05 11.85 15.67
CA THR A 2 -11.35 10.80 16.41
C THR A 2 -11.83 9.43 15.93
N ILE A 3 -11.00 8.70 15.20
CA ILE A 3 -11.31 7.35 14.70
C ILE A 3 -11.03 6.34 15.81
N SER A 4 -12.00 5.49 16.13
CA SER A 4 -11.86 4.50 17.20
C SER A 4 -10.80 3.45 16.85
N LYS A 5 -10.15 2.88 17.87
CA LYS A 5 -9.11 1.86 17.70
C LYS A 5 -9.59 0.65 16.87
N GLN A 6 -10.81 0.17 17.10
CA GLN A 6 -11.39 -0.93 16.31
C GLN A 6 -11.51 -0.61 14.81
N ILE A 7 -11.84 0.63 14.45
CA ILE A 7 -11.91 1.05 13.05
C ILE A 7 -10.50 1.11 12.47
N LYS A 8 -9.53 1.64 13.23
CA LYS A 8 -8.13 1.68 12.81
C LYS A 8 -7.59 0.28 12.51
N ASP A 9 -7.80 -0.68 13.41
CA ASP A 9 -7.34 -2.06 13.24
C ASP A 9 -7.97 -2.73 12.00
N LYS A 10 -9.25 -2.47 11.73
CA LYS A 10 -9.91 -2.96 10.51
C LYS A 10 -9.34 -2.33 9.24
N ILE A 11 -9.04 -1.04 9.26
CA ILE A 11 -8.39 -0.34 8.14
C ILE A 11 -7.02 -0.96 7.86
N CYS A 12 -6.20 -1.21 8.89
CA CYS A 12 -4.89 -1.83 8.74
C CYS A 12 -4.99 -3.25 8.15
N LYS A 13 -5.89 -4.10 8.68
CA LYS A 13 -6.12 -5.44 8.11
C LYS A 13 -6.55 -5.41 6.64
N LEU A 14 -7.42 -4.48 6.27
CA LEU A 14 -7.84 -4.34 4.87
C LEU A 14 -6.69 -3.90 3.97
N ALA A 15 -5.77 -3.07 4.48
CA ALA A 15 -4.57 -2.67 3.75
C ALA A 15 -3.55 -3.81 3.64
N GLU A 16 -3.42 -4.66 4.67
CA GLU A 16 -2.64 -5.90 4.65
C GLU A 16 -3.19 -6.87 3.59
N ASP A 17 -4.51 -6.95 3.43
CA ASP A 17 -5.18 -7.66 2.32
C ASP A 17 -5.04 -6.95 0.96
N HIS A 18 -4.06 -6.06 0.80
CA HIS A 18 -3.74 -5.33 -0.42
C HIS A 18 -4.84 -4.40 -0.95
N LYS A 19 -5.83 -4.02 -0.13
CA LYS A 19 -6.85 -3.06 -0.56
C LYS A 19 -6.26 -1.66 -0.56
N THR A 20 -6.50 -0.91 -1.63
CA THR A 20 -6.08 0.49 -1.74
C THR A 20 -6.92 1.39 -0.82
N CYS A 21 -6.38 2.53 -0.38
CA CYS A 21 -7.13 3.49 0.44
C CYS A 21 -8.48 3.88 -0.21
N ALA A 22 -8.53 4.00 -1.54
CA ALA A 22 -9.76 4.28 -2.27
C ALA A 22 -10.78 3.14 -2.19
N GLN A 23 -10.33 1.88 -2.24
CA GLN A 23 -11.22 0.71 -2.06
C GLN A 23 -11.70 0.60 -0.62
N ILE A 24 -10.82 0.81 0.36
CA ILE A 24 -11.17 0.79 1.78
C ILE A 24 -12.24 1.86 2.04
N GLN A 25 -12.04 3.08 1.53
CA GLN A 25 -12.99 4.19 1.69
C GLN A 25 -14.33 3.89 1.02
N ARG A 26 -14.34 3.59 -0.29
CA ARG A 26 -15.60 3.44 -1.04
C ARG A 26 -16.44 2.23 -0.62
N LYS A 27 -15.81 1.12 -0.24
CA LYS A 27 -16.51 -0.15 0.00
C LYS A 27 -16.76 -0.48 1.47
N TYR A 28 -15.92 0.00 2.39
CA TYR A 28 -15.96 -0.43 3.79
C TYR A 28 -16.22 0.73 4.75
N PHE A 29 -15.73 1.93 4.44
CA PHE A 29 -15.88 3.10 5.31
C PHE A 29 -16.26 4.36 4.50
N PRO A 30 -17.45 4.41 3.88
CA PRO A 30 -17.87 5.55 3.07
C PRO A 30 -18.00 6.85 3.87
N ASN A 31 -18.21 6.73 5.19
CA ASN A 31 -18.33 7.85 6.13
C ASN A 31 -16.97 8.46 6.50
N LEU A 32 -15.85 7.82 6.13
CA LEU A 32 -14.51 8.36 6.32
C LEU A 32 -14.01 8.97 5.01
N THR A 33 -13.19 10.01 5.12
CA THR A 33 -12.51 10.55 3.96
C THR A 33 -11.31 9.69 3.59
N TRP A 34 -10.83 9.84 2.36
CA TRP A 34 -9.59 9.20 1.93
C TRP A 34 -8.39 9.59 2.82
N TRP A 35 -8.37 10.84 3.30
CA TRP A 35 -7.32 11.37 4.17
C TRP A 35 -7.38 10.75 5.57
N ASP A 36 -8.57 10.49 6.10
CA ASP A 36 -8.74 9.76 7.37
C ASP A 36 -8.14 8.36 7.28
N ILE A 37 -8.44 7.63 6.20
CA ILE A 37 -7.89 6.29 5.97
C ILE A 37 -6.36 6.33 5.84
N ARG A 38 -5.85 7.29 5.08
CA ARG A 38 -4.42 7.48 4.91
C ARG A 38 -3.73 7.82 6.24
N GLY A 39 -4.31 8.72 7.03
CA GLY A 39 -3.76 9.12 8.33
C GLY A 39 -3.68 7.96 9.31
N VAL A 40 -4.70 7.09 9.35
CA VAL A 40 -4.68 5.86 10.16
C VAL A 40 -3.54 4.93 9.76
N LEU A 41 -3.36 4.73 8.46
CA LEU A 41 -2.30 3.88 7.91
C LEU A 41 -0.91 4.47 8.19
N GLU A 42 -0.75 5.79 8.09
CA GLU A 42 0.49 6.48 8.43
C GLU A 42 0.80 6.40 9.94
N GLU A 43 -0.18 6.65 10.82
CA GLU A 43 -0.02 6.53 12.29
C GLU A 43 0.36 5.11 12.73
N ALA A 44 -0.20 4.10 12.09
CA ALA A 44 0.06 2.70 12.42
C ALA A 44 1.37 2.17 11.80
N GLY A 45 2.15 3.02 11.11
CA GLY A 45 3.34 2.61 10.36
C GLY A 45 3.05 1.61 9.24
N THR A 46 1.77 1.40 8.93
CA THR A 46 1.28 0.42 7.96
C THR A 46 0.93 1.15 6.68
N SER A 47 1.91 1.30 5.80
CA SER A 47 1.62 1.85 4.46
C SER A 47 0.90 0.82 3.60
N SER A 48 -0.13 1.24 2.87
CA SER A 48 -0.67 0.42 1.76
C SER A 48 0.49 -0.01 0.84
N SER A 49 0.40 -1.16 0.18
CA SER A 49 1.48 -1.64 -0.69
C SER A 49 1.93 -0.60 -1.74
N LEU A 50 1.00 0.25 -2.20
CA LEU A 50 1.28 1.37 -3.11
C LEU A 50 1.99 2.56 -2.42
N GLY A 51 1.69 2.80 -1.14
CA GLY A 51 2.40 3.75 -0.27
C GLY A 51 3.85 3.33 -0.04
N LEU A 52 4.08 2.05 0.28
CA LEU A 52 5.43 1.49 0.43
C LEU A 52 6.25 1.61 -0.86
N ILE A 53 5.66 1.34 -2.03
CA ILE A 53 6.36 1.57 -3.30
C ILE A 53 6.73 3.04 -3.47
N ARG A 54 5.80 3.97 -3.21
CA ARG A 54 6.06 5.40 -3.37
C ARG A 54 7.16 5.86 -2.43
N GLU A 55 7.17 5.37 -1.20
CA GLU A 55 8.19 5.68 -0.21
C GLU A 55 9.56 5.09 -0.61
N ILE A 56 9.60 3.82 -1.01
CA ILE A 56 10.82 3.18 -1.53
C ILE A 56 11.32 3.95 -2.74
N THR A 57 10.47 4.22 -3.73
CA THR A 57 10.84 4.95 -4.95
C THR A 57 11.34 6.36 -4.62
N GLY A 58 10.70 7.06 -3.68
CA GLY A 58 11.13 8.38 -3.22
C GLY A 58 12.49 8.35 -2.52
N LYS A 59 12.73 7.37 -1.63
CA LYS A 59 14.03 7.17 -0.98
C LYS A 59 15.11 6.84 -2.02
N LEU A 60 14.85 5.90 -2.93
CA LEU A 60 15.78 5.53 -4.00
C LEU A 60 16.18 6.73 -4.89
N ASN A 61 15.21 7.58 -5.25
CA ASN A 61 15.48 8.78 -6.03
C ASN A 61 16.35 9.80 -5.25
N LYS A 62 16.10 9.97 -3.95
CA LYS A 62 16.96 10.81 -3.09
C LYS A 62 18.38 10.26 -3.00
N THR A 63 18.54 8.95 -2.83
CA THR A 63 19.86 8.29 -2.79
C THR A 63 20.61 8.39 -4.12
N ARG A 64 19.89 8.29 -5.25
CA ARG A 64 20.47 8.50 -6.58
C ARG A 64 20.95 9.93 -6.80
N ALA A 65 20.25 10.92 -6.22
CA ALA A 65 20.65 12.32 -6.28
C ALA A 65 21.90 12.62 -5.45
N THR A 66 22.18 11.84 -4.40
CA THR A 66 23.33 12.04 -3.51
C THR A 66 24.53 11.15 -3.81
N VAL A 67 24.39 10.07 -4.59
CA VAL A 67 25.50 9.12 -4.83
C VAL A 67 25.81 8.96 -6.32
N SER A 68 27.04 9.31 -6.71
CA SER A 68 27.57 9.33 -8.09
C SER A 68 27.97 7.95 -8.64
N ASP A 69 27.90 6.87 -7.86
CA ASP A 69 28.38 5.56 -8.30
C ASP A 69 27.38 4.88 -9.26
N LYS A 70 27.87 4.53 -10.46
CA LYS A 70 27.11 3.80 -11.49
C LYS A 70 26.59 2.46 -10.99
N LYS A 71 27.32 1.77 -10.12
CA LYS A 71 26.93 0.46 -9.58
C LYS A 71 25.77 0.61 -8.59
N LEU A 72 25.84 1.63 -7.73
CA LEU A 72 24.77 1.97 -6.79
C LEU A 72 23.48 2.36 -7.52
N SER A 73 23.60 3.10 -8.63
CA SER A 73 22.46 3.45 -9.48
C SER A 73 21.75 2.21 -10.06
N GLY A 74 22.50 1.16 -10.41
CA GLY A 74 21.95 -0.10 -10.91
C GLY A 74 21.19 -0.90 -9.84
N ASP A 75 21.76 -1.00 -8.64
CA ASP A 75 21.14 -1.70 -7.51
C ASP A 75 19.86 -0.98 -7.03
N LEU A 76 19.87 0.36 -6.99
CA LEU A 76 18.67 1.15 -6.68
C LEU A 76 17.54 0.87 -7.68
N LEU A 77 17.87 0.78 -8.97
CA LEU A 77 16.89 0.49 -10.03
C LEU A 77 16.33 -0.93 -9.90
N ARG A 78 17.16 -1.89 -9.48
CA ARG A 78 16.75 -3.28 -9.18
C ARG A 78 15.79 -3.34 -7.98
N VAL A 79 16.08 -2.60 -6.91
CA VAL A 79 15.19 -2.52 -5.74
C VAL A 79 13.84 -1.89 -6.12
N SER A 80 13.83 -0.83 -6.93
CA SER A 80 12.58 -0.24 -7.44
C SER A 80 11.77 -1.26 -8.25
N LYS A 81 12.43 -2.03 -9.12
CA LYS A 81 11.79 -3.07 -9.93
C LYS A 81 11.20 -4.19 -9.06
N LEU A 82 11.93 -4.65 -8.05
CA LEU A 82 11.46 -5.68 -7.10
C LEU A 82 10.26 -5.19 -6.29
N ALA A 83 10.30 -3.94 -5.80
CA ALA A 83 9.17 -3.34 -5.09
C ALA A 83 7.92 -3.27 -5.98
N ARG A 84 8.09 -2.94 -7.27
CA ARG A 84 7.00 -2.93 -8.25
C ARG A 84 6.46 -4.34 -8.53
N GLN A 85 7.32 -5.34 -8.66
CA GLN A 85 6.91 -6.74 -8.85
C GLN A 85 6.13 -7.27 -7.64
N LEU A 86 6.56 -6.94 -6.42
CA LEU A 86 5.84 -7.30 -5.19
C LEU A 86 4.42 -6.71 -5.17
N TYR A 87 4.26 -5.47 -5.61
CA TYR A 87 2.95 -4.84 -5.71
C TYR A 87 2.04 -5.46 -6.76
N GLU A 88 2.55 -5.69 -7.97
CA GLU A 88 1.73 -6.32 -9.01
C GLU A 88 1.28 -7.72 -8.56
N ARG A 89 2.16 -8.47 -7.89
CA ARG A 89 1.83 -9.76 -7.29
C ARG A 89 0.73 -9.64 -6.23
N GLY A 90 0.88 -8.74 -5.25
CA GLY A 90 -0.14 -8.51 -4.22
C GLY A 90 -1.49 -8.04 -4.80
N LYS A 91 -1.47 -7.29 -5.90
CA LYS A 91 -2.68 -6.88 -6.63
C LYS A 91 -3.35 -8.06 -7.35
N GLU A 92 -2.58 -8.96 -7.96
CA GLU A 92 -3.10 -10.19 -8.56
C GLU A 92 -3.70 -11.12 -7.51
N ASP A 93 -3.01 -11.30 -6.38
CA ASP A 93 -3.48 -12.09 -5.24
C ASP A 93 -4.77 -11.49 -4.66
N GLY A 94 -4.83 -10.17 -4.49
CA GLY A 94 -6.04 -9.47 -4.08
C GLY A 94 -7.22 -9.65 -5.05
N LYS A 95 -6.98 -9.60 -6.37
CA LYS A 95 -8.01 -9.91 -7.38
C LYS A 95 -8.46 -11.37 -7.35
N ARG A 96 -7.56 -12.30 -7.01
CA ARG A 96 -7.89 -13.72 -6.89
C ARG A 96 -8.75 -13.96 -5.64
N LEU A 97 -8.40 -13.36 -4.51
CA LEU A 97 -9.19 -13.41 -3.28
C LEU A 97 -10.57 -12.77 -3.45
N ASP A 98 -10.68 -11.64 -4.14
CA ASP A 98 -11.98 -11.00 -4.43
C ASP A 98 -12.87 -11.89 -5.33
N ARG A 99 -12.28 -12.61 -6.29
CA ARG A 99 -12.99 -13.60 -7.11
C ARG A 99 -13.50 -14.78 -6.29
N ILE A 100 -12.66 -15.33 -5.41
CA ILE A 100 -13.05 -16.42 -4.51
C ILE A 100 -14.17 -15.94 -3.58
N ARG A 101 -14.03 -14.75 -2.99
CA ARG A 101 -15.06 -14.18 -2.10
C ARG A 101 -16.40 -14.06 -2.81
N LYS A 102 -16.43 -13.51 -4.02
CA LYS A 102 -17.66 -13.40 -4.82
C LYS A 102 -18.29 -14.76 -5.13
N ALA A 103 -17.47 -15.77 -5.41
CA ALA A 103 -17.95 -17.11 -5.69
C ALA A 103 -18.53 -17.82 -4.46
N VAL A 104 -18.08 -17.46 -3.25
CA VAL A 104 -18.61 -17.98 -1.98
C VAL A 104 -19.83 -17.18 -1.49
N GLU A 105 -19.92 -15.90 -1.86
CA GLU A 105 -21.07 -15.03 -1.57
C GLU A 105 -22.23 -15.18 -2.59
N SER A 106 -22.06 -16.02 -3.62
CA SER A 106 -23.08 -16.38 -4.63
C SER A 106 -23.73 -17.72 -4.32
#